data_AF-A0A067QN87-F1
#
_entry.id   AF-A0A067QN87-F1
#
_cell.length_a   1.000
_cell.length_b   1.000
_cell.length_c   1.000
_cell.angle_alpha   90.00
_cell.angle_beta   90.00
_cell.angle_gamma   90.00
#
_symmetry.space_group_name_H-M   'P 1'
#
loop_
_entity.id
_entity.type
_entity.pdbx_description
1 polymer ?
#
loop_
_entity_poly.entity_id
_entity_poly.type
_entity_poly.pdbx_seq_one_letter_code
_entity_poly.pdbx_strand_id
1 'polypeptide(L)'
;MLQLEYGEEIWQQVMEQAGCKFAVFNTHHIYPDHLITSLAVACAEVTGEGATKDHFMQFFGRCFVRFFSNFGYDFMIKATGRYFSDFLQNVDNIHMQMRFTYPKMKSPSMYITHVDPQGVVLVYRSTRKGFVHYFMGQLYQIAEELYNTQLSINVLEETTSVTGTRKVLVRFRLNFDNQEFVLSRADKRTHLERLTLPAVPCSLLMRLFPFGLVFNEDMCILAAGEKLVQVCGTSPDDLLGKSVIDNFKLRRPRGIPFTWKNVRDIRQNFYQATWRNNPKDSLFLIEFLVDNVVTQTLYLHSVLFELELIRTPRAEDDKGTADVDVKNKPALPLFLDRRRGSQGTRSILLKGQMKYIDDIKAIIFLCSPLINNMDELPNMGLYLNDLNLHGLSREMVLAGWQHCSRLELMFERAEQRSTELERSYTLLDCWKRRGDELLYSMIPQSVADRLRTEKNSLSTCQSFDAVSILFCELVDFSSSTVQDAMDVVMSMNAVFTCFDALMDRYNVYKVETVGQVYMAVSGAPEYTPQHAENVADVALCLLRHVKQLKFPSGITMQIRIGIHSGPVVAGVVGLKVPRYCLFGDTVNTAARMQTTSLVSSLS
;
A
#
# COMPACT_ATOMS: atom_id res chain seq x y z
N MET A 1 12.18 12.08 -6.95
CA MET A 1 12.49 13.08 -8.00
C MET A 1 13.28 14.25 -7.44
N LEU A 2 12.90 14.88 -6.32
CA LEU A 2 13.74 15.91 -5.71
C LEU A 2 15.15 15.37 -5.34
N GLN A 3 15.20 14.17 -4.75
CA GLN A 3 16.45 13.43 -4.53
C GLN A 3 17.24 13.13 -5.82
N LEU A 4 16.57 13.00 -6.97
CA LEU A 4 17.22 12.68 -8.25
C LEU A 4 17.80 13.93 -8.92
N GLU A 5 17.15 15.09 -8.79
CA GLU A 5 17.59 16.34 -9.42
C GLU A 5 18.52 17.17 -8.51
N TYR A 6 18.29 17.15 -7.19
CA TYR A 6 19.01 17.98 -6.21
C TYR A 6 19.86 17.17 -5.22
N GLY A 7 19.84 15.83 -5.31
CA GLY A 7 20.60 14.95 -4.41
C GLY A 7 19.93 14.67 -3.06
N GLU A 8 20.50 13.72 -2.31
CA GLU A 8 19.94 13.24 -1.05
C GLU A 8 20.17 14.20 0.12
N GLU A 9 21.28 14.94 0.12
CA GLU A 9 21.64 15.91 1.16
C GLU A 9 20.66 17.09 1.24
N ILE A 10 20.30 17.67 0.08
CA ILE A 10 19.31 18.75 0.00
C ILE A 10 17.94 18.25 0.47
N TRP A 11 17.58 17.01 0.14
CA TRP A 11 16.33 16.43 0.61
C TRP A 11 16.26 16.28 2.13
N GLN A 12 17.36 15.88 2.78
CA GLN A 12 17.42 15.79 4.24
C GLN A 12 17.24 17.18 4.90
N GLN A 13 17.93 18.20 4.39
CA GLN A 13 17.79 19.58 4.88
C GLN A 13 16.36 20.11 4.74
N VAL A 14 15.72 19.85 3.59
CA VAL A 14 14.31 20.22 3.35
C VAL A 14 13.38 19.51 4.33
N MET A 15 13.61 18.22 4.64
CA MET A 15 12.79 17.49 5.60
C MET A 15 12.92 18.02 7.03
N GLU A 16 14.13 18.38 7.46
CA GLU A 16 14.38 19.00 8.77
C GLU A 16 13.67 20.35 8.89
N GLN A 17 13.80 21.21 7.88
CA GLN A 17 13.19 22.54 7.86
C GLN A 17 11.66 22.49 7.75
N ALA A 18 11.11 21.53 7.02
CA ALA A 18 9.67 21.30 6.93
C ALA A 18 9.08 20.63 8.19
N GLY A 19 9.91 20.20 9.16
CA GLY A 19 9.49 19.50 10.37
C GLY A 19 8.87 18.13 10.09
N CYS A 20 9.27 17.47 8.99
CA CYS A 20 8.67 16.22 8.55
C CYS A 20 9.35 15.02 9.23
N LYS A 21 8.60 14.27 10.05
CA LYS A 21 9.11 13.07 10.74
C LYS A 21 9.12 11.80 9.86
N PHE A 22 8.63 11.88 8.63
CA PHE A 22 8.48 10.72 7.74
C PHE A 22 9.69 10.59 6.82
N ALA A 23 10.49 9.53 7.01
CA ALA A 23 11.62 9.22 6.13
C ALA A 23 11.18 8.61 4.78
N VAL A 24 10.03 7.93 4.76
CA VAL A 24 9.49 7.24 3.57
C VAL A 24 8.00 7.55 3.41
N PHE A 25 7.61 7.95 2.20
CA PHE A 25 6.21 8.21 1.85
C PHE A 25 5.55 6.98 1.21
N ASN A 26 4.58 6.38 1.90
CA ASN A 26 3.70 5.37 1.33
C ASN A 26 2.56 6.02 0.52
N THR A 27 2.27 5.49 -0.67
CA THR A 27 1.24 5.98 -1.61
C THR A 27 -0.20 5.81 -1.11
N HIS A 28 -0.49 4.81 -0.28
CA HIS A 28 -1.84 4.57 0.26
C HIS A 28 -2.12 5.30 1.58
N HIS A 29 -1.09 5.91 2.18
CA HIS A 29 -1.24 6.68 3.41
C HIS A 29 -1.61 8.14 3.10
N ILE A 30 -2.50 8.72 3.90
CA ILE A 30 -2.95 10.11 3.72
C ILE A 30 -2.15 11.01 4.64
N TYR A 31 -1.51 12.02 4.05
CA TYR A 31 -0.75 13.03 4.79
C TYR A 31 -1.54 14.35 4.89
N PRO A 32 -1.20 15.22 5.85
CA PRO A 32 -1.84 16.52 6.00
C PRO A 32 -1.65 17.43 4.77
N ASP A 33 -2.70 18.15 4.37
CA ASP A 33 -2.68 19.03 3.17
C ASP A 33 -1.61 20.14 3.22
N HIS A 34 -1.21 20.57 4.42
CA HIS A 34 -0.18 21.61 4.58
C HIS A 34 1.22 21.11 4.22
N LEU A 35 1.48 19.80 4.28
CA LEU A 35 2.82 19.23 4.13
C LEU A 35 3.47 19.58 2.79
N ILE A 36 2.73 19.42 1.68
CA ILE A 36 3.22 19.78 0.34
C ILE A 36 3.56 21.28 0.26
N THR A 37 2.74 22.12 0.89
CA THR A 37 2.97 23.57 0.90
C THR A 37 4.19 23.92 1.75
N SER A 38 4.36 23.29 2.91
CA SER A 38 5.54 23.47 3.77
C SER A 38 6.81 22.98 3.09
N LEU A 39 6.77 21.84 2.40
CA LEU A 39 7.89 21.33 1.61
C LEU A 39 8.27 22.29 0.47
N ALA A 40 7.29 22.88 -0.24
CA ALA A 40 7.59 23.86 -1.28
C ALA A 40 8.27 25.12 -0.73
N VAL A 41 7.87 25.59 0.45
CA VAL A 41 8.50 26.73 1.14
C VAL A 41 9.92 26.36 1.58
N ALA A 42 10.10 25.21 2.22
CA ALA A 42 11.42 24.73 2.63
C ALA A 42 12.36 24.54 1.43
N CYS A 43 11.89 23.96 0.32
CA CYS A 43 12.69 23.86 -0.91
C CYS A 43 13.13 25.22 -1.43
N ALA A 44 12.23 26.22 -1.45
CA ALA A 44 12.56 27.58 -1.88
C ALA A 44 13.63 28.24 -0.99
N GLU A 45 13.57 27.99 0.32
CA GLU A 45 14.53 28.53 1.29
C GLU A 45 15.90 27.83 1.21
N VAL A 46 15.93 26.51 1.02
CA VAL A 46 17.19 25.72 0.97
C VAL A 46 17.93 25.91 -0.35
N THR A 47 17.21 25.98 -1.48
CA THR A 47 17.86 26.06 -2.80
C THR A 47 18.36 27.44 -3.19
N GLY A 48 17.89 28.52 -2.54
CA GLY A 48 18.47 29.87 -2.63
C GLY A 48 18.42 30.58 -4.00
N GLU A 49 18.04 29.90 -5.09
CA GLU A 49 18.11 30.43 -6.46
C GLU A 49 16.84 31.18 -6.90
N GLY A 50 16.40 32.22 -6.16
CA GLY A 50 15.27 33.08 -6.59
C GLY A 50 13.94 32.36 -6.89
N ALA A 51 13.86 31.06 -6.58
CA ALA A 51 12.75 30.19 -6.90
C ALA A 51 11.66 30.43 -5.87
N THR A 52 10.51 30.90 -6.32
CA THR A 52 9.37 31.13 -5.45
C THR A 52 8.73 29.79 -5.06
N LYS A 53 7.96 29.80 -3.97
CA LYS A 53 7.08 28.69 -3.61
C LYS A 53 6.26 28.18 -4.82
N ASP A 54 5.79 29.09 -5.67
CA ASP A 54 4.97 28.76 -6.84
C ASP A 54 5.75 28.00 -7.91
N HIS A 55 7.04 28.31 -8.07
CA HIS A 55 7.94 27.54 -8.93
C HIS A 55 8.04 26.08 -8.47
N PHE A 56 8.32 25.85 -7.18
CA PHE A 56 8.40 24.49 -6.63
C PHE A 56 7.05 23.76 -6.67
N MET A 57 5.92 24.46 -6.49
CA MET A 57 4.61 23.86 -6.66
C MET A 57 4.37 23.38 -8.10
N GLN A 58 4.75 24.18 -9.11
CA GLN A 58 4.68 23.73 -10.52
C GLN A 58 5.62 22.55 -10.78
N PHE A 59 6.83 22.60 -10.25
CA PHE A 59 7.80 21.52 -10.34
C PHE A 59 7.24 20.21 -9.76
N PHE A 60 6.64 20.25 -8.57
CA PHE A 60 5.98 19.09 -7.97
C PHE A 60 4.84 18.55 -8.85
N GLY A 61 4.09 19.42 -9.52
CA GLY A 61 3.07 19.03 -10.49
C GLY A 61 3.66 18.27 -11.69
N ARG A 62 4.79 18.74 -12.24
CA ARG A 62 5.49 18.04 -13.33
C ARG A 62 6.04 16.69 -12.88
N CYS A 63 6.69 16.63 -11.71
CA CYS A 63 7.19 15.38 -11.14
C CYS A 63 6.06 14.38 -10.88
N PHE A 64 4.89 14.84 -10.44
CA PHE A 64 3.74 13.97 -10.24
C PHE A 64 3.33 13.28 -11.54
N VAL A 65 3.28 14.01 -12.66
CA VAL A 65 2.91 13.42 -13.96
C VAL A 65 3.96 12.42 -14.42
N ARG A 66 5.26 12.73 -14.28
CA ARG A 66 6.32 11.75 -14.61
C ARG A 66 6.25 10.49 -13.75
N PHE A 67 6.01 10.65 -12.45
CA PHE A 67 5.78 9.54 -11.54
C PHE A 67 4.55 8.74 -12.00
N PHE A 68 3.45 9.42 -12.33
CA PHE A 68 2.21 8.82 -12.80
C PHE A 68 2.40 8.01 -14.10
N SER A 69 3.22 8.51 -15.03
CA SER A 69 3.61 7.80 -16.26
C SER A 69 4.42 6.54 -15.97
N ASN A 70 5.32 6.53 -14.98
CA ASN A 70 6.08 5.33 -14.60
C ASN A 70 5.20 4.16 -14.11
N PHE A 71 4.00 4.44 -13.60
CA PHE A 71 3.02 3.41 -13.23
C PHE A 71 2.14 2.95 -14.40
N GLY A 72 2.37 3.45 -15.62
CA GLY A 72 1.62 3.09 -16.82
C GLY A 72 0.24 3.74 -16.93
N TYR A 73 -0.01 4.82 -16.18
CA TYR A 73 -1.27 5.57 -16.29
C TYR A 73 -1.30 6.58 -17.44
N ASP A 74 -0.17 6.79 -18.12
CA ASP A 74 -0.07 7.57 -19.35
C ASP A 74 -0.98 6.99 -20.46
N PHE A 75 -1.08 5.66 -20.56
CA PHE A 75 -2.02 4.98 -21.45
C PHE A 75 -3.47 5.32 -21.14
N MET A 76 -3.84 5.47 -19.85
CA MET A 76 -5.19 5.84 -19.43
C MET A 76 -5.53 7.27 -19.89
N ILE A 77 -4.59 8.20 -19.73
CA ILE A 77 -4.77 9.59 -20.19
C ILE A 77 -4.92 9.61 -21.71
N LYS A 78 -4.01 8.99 -22.46
CA LYS A 78 -4.06 8.93 -23.93
C LYS A 78 -5.31 8.23 -24.46
N ALA A 79 -5.81 7.21 -23.75
CA ALA A 79 -7.04 6.52 -24.13
C ALA A 79 -8.31 7.38 -23.96
N THR A 80 -8.27 8.45 -23.15
CA THR A 80 -9.47 9.29 -22.92
C THR A 80 -9.88 10.12 -24.13
N GLY A 81 -8.95 10.42 -25.04
CA GLY A 81 -9.28 11.14 -26.26
C GLY A 81 -8.06 11.52 -27.08
N ARG A 82 -8.34 11.79 -28.35
CA ARG A 82 -7.32 12.09 -29.37
C ARG A 82 -6.69 13.46 -29.16
N TYR A 83 -7.49 14.43 -28.71
CA TYR A 83 -7.04 15.80 -28.51
C TYR A 83 -6.95 16.14 -27.03
N PHE A 84 -6.09 17.10 -26.67
CA PHE A 84 -5.96 17.59 -25.30
C PHE A 84 -7.30 18.09 -24.73
N SER A 85 -8.14 18.70 -25.58
CA SER A 85 -9.51 19.11 -25.25
C SER A 85 -10.44 17.97 -24.85
N ASP A 86 -10.25 16.75 -25.40
CA ASP A 86 -11.04 15.57 -25.01
C ASP A 86 -10.63 15.09 -23.61
N PHE A 87 -9.32 15.08 -23.33
CA PHE A 87 -8.80 14.76 -21.99
C PHE A 87 -9.38 15.71 -20.96
N LEU A 88 -9.32 17.03 -21.20
CA LEU A 88 -9.82 18.06 -20.29
C LEU A 88 -11.33 17.90 -19.99
N GLN A 89 -12.12 17.39 -20.92
CA GLN A 89 -13.55 17.08 -20.70
C GLN A 89 -13.76 15.81 -19.87
N ASN A 90 -12.80 14.87 -19.91
CA ASN A 90 -12.92 13.56 -19.30
C ASN A 90 -12.15 13.38 -17.98
N VAL A 91 -11.42 14.40 -17.51
CA VAL A 91 -10.60 14.28 -16.28
C VAL A 91 -11.43 13.87 -15.06
N ASP A 92 -12.64 14.38 -14.91
CA ASP A 92 -13.54 13.99 -13.81
C ASP A 92 -13.90 12.49 -13.85
N ASN A 93 -13.99 11.90 -15.05
CA ASN A 93 -14.24 10.46 -15.20
C ASN A 93 -13.02 9.63 -14.77
N ILE A 94 -11.81 10.07 -15.16
CA ILE A 94 -10.56 9.46 -14.71
C ILE A 94 -10.46 9.50 -13.19
N HIS A 95 -10.74 10.65 -12.58
CA HIS A 95 -10.74 10.80 -11.13
C HIS A 95 -11.74 9.86 -10.45
N MET A 96 -12.93 9.66 -11.03
CA MET A 96 -13.91 8.71 -10.49
C MET A 96 -13.39 7.27 -10.55
N GLN A 97 -12.70 6.89 -11.62
CA GLN A 97 -12.08 5.56 -11.73
C GLN A 97 -10.92 5.39 -10.73
N MET A 98 -10.10 6.42 -10.55
CA MET A 98 -9.00 6.41 -9.58
C MET A 98 -9.48 6.28 -8.13
N ARG A 99 -10.74 6.61 -7.81
CA ARG A 99 -11.31 6.38 -6.48
C ARG A 99 -11.51 4.91 -6.13
N PHE A 100 -11.55 4.00 -7.11
CA PHE A 100 -11.54 2.56 -6.80
C PHE A 100 -10.19 2.12 -6.22
N THR A 101 -9.10 2.66 -6.74
CA THR A 101 -7.74 2.42 -6.21
C THR A 101 -7.46 3.24 -4.95
N TYR A 102 -8.00 4.47 -4.89
CA TYR A 102 -7.80 5.42 -3.78
C TYR A 102 -9.16 5.89 -3.20
N PRO A 103 -9.85 5.08 -2.37
CA PRO A 103 -11.22 5.36 -1.91
C PRO A 103 -11.41 6.69 -1.16
N LYS A 104 -10.37 7.09 -0.41
CA LYS A 104 -10.37 8.31 0.40
C LYS A 104 -9.94 9.57 -0.38
N MET A 105 -9.63 9.43 -1.67
CA MET A 105 -9.22 10.55 -2.53
C MET A 105 -10.36 11.56 -2.70
N LYS A 106 -10.04 12.84 -2.47
CA LYS A 106 -10.93 13.99 -2.75
C LYS A 106 -10.48 14.66 -4.04
N SER A 107 -11.07 14.26 -5.17
CA SER A 107 -10.73 14.83 -6.47
C SER A 107 -11.26 16.27 -6.62
N PRO A 108 -10.48 17.17 -7.25
CA PRO A 108 -11.04 18.41 -7.77
C PRO A 108 -11.99 18.10 -8.93
N SER A 109 -12.95 19.00 -9.15
CA SER A 109 -13.87 18.93 -10.29
C SER A 109 -13.48 19.95 -11.34
N MET A 110 -13.50 19.54 -12.60
CA MET A 110 -13.11 20.38 -13.73
C MET A 110 -14.12 20.25 -14.86
N TYR A 111 -14.41 21.38 -15.49
CA TYR A 111 -15.23 21.40 -16.69
C TYR A 111 -14.85 22.57 -17.59
N ILE A 112 -15.03 22.39 -18.89
CA ILE A 112 -14.76 23.41 -19.89
C ILE A 112 -16.00 24.26 -20.08
N THR A 113 -15.83 25.57 -20.13
CA THR A 113 -16.92 26.53 -20.41
C THR A 113 -16.90 27.04 -21.84
N HIS A 114 -15.71 27.22 -22.41
CA HIS A 114 -15.53 27.76 -23.76
C HIS A 114 -14.44 27.00 -24.51
N VAL A 115 -14.62 26.81 -25.82
CA VAL A 115 -13.68 26.13 -26.70
C VAL A 115 -13.51 26.95 -27.96
N ASP A 116 -12.27 27.35 -28.24
CA ASP A 116 -11.89 28.14 -29.41
C ASP A 116 -10.84 27.40 -30.22
N PRO A 117 -10.57 27.84 -31.47
CA PRO A 117 -9.42 27.38 -32.23
C PRO A 117 -8.07 27.67 -31.53
N GLN A 118 -8.02 28.70 -30.67
CA GLN A 118 -6.82 29.12 -29.93
C GLN A 118 -6.73 28.54 -28.51
N GLY A 119 -7.63 27.63 -28.13
CA GLY A 119 -7.58 26.94 -26.83
C GLY A 119 -8.92 26.87 -26.11
N VAL A 120 -8.92 26.77 -24.78
CA VAL A 120 -10.15 26.55 -23.99
C VAL A 120 -10.18 27.35 -22.69
N VAL A 121 -11.38 27.59 -22.17
CA VAL A 121 -11.58 28.15 -20.81
C VAL A 121 -12.01 27.05 -19.86
N LEU A 122 -11.13 26.72 -18.92
CA LEU A 122 -11.30 25.66 -17.93
C LEU A 122 -11.71 26.24 -16.58
N VAL A 123 -12.73 25.67 -15.96
CA VAL A 123 -13.12 25.99 -14.58
C VAL A 123 -12.63 24.88 -13.67
N TYR A 124 -11.80 25.25 -12.69
CA TYR A 124 -11.25 24.36 -11.67
C TYR A 124 -11.93 24.63 -10.34
N ARG A 125 -12.50 23.59 -9.74
CA ARG A 125 -13.14 23.64 -8.43
C ARG A 125 -12.46 22.68 -7.46
N SER A 126 -11.97 23.22 -6.36
CA SER A 126 -11.31 22.43 -5.32
C SER A 126 -11.79 22.79 -3.92
N THR A 127 -11.60 21.86 -3.00
CA THR A 127 -11.77 22.10 -1.56
C THR A 127 -10.49 22.56 -0.87
N ARG A 128 -9.34 22.39 -1.54
CA ARG A 128 -7.99 22.70 -1.03
C ARG A 128 -7.49 24.01 -1.61
N LYS A 129 -6.85 24.83 -0.75
CA LYS A 129 -6.24 26.12 -1.13
C LYS A 129 -4.75 25.93 -1.45
N GLY A 130 -4.19 26.76 -2.32
CA GLY A 130 -2.75 26.79 -2.63
C GLY A 130 -2.25 25.75 -3.64
N PHE A 131 -3.13 24.96 -4.26
CA PHE A 131 -2.76 23.92 -5.25
C PHE A 131 -2.90 24.38 -6.71
N VAL A 132 -3.12 25.68 -6.95
CA VAL A 132 -3.30 26.25 -8.29
C VAL A 132 -2.07 26.02 -9.15
N HIS A 133 -0.89 26.42 -8.68
CA HIS A 133 0.38 26.24 -9.38
C HIS A 133 0.78 24.77 -9.54
N TYR A 134 0.45 23.92 -8.56
CA TYR A 134 0.62 22.47 -8.68
C TYR A 134 -0.18 21.89 -9.84
N PHE A 135 -1.44 22.31 -9.96
CA PHE A 135 -2.30 21.88 -11.07
C PHE A 135 -1.80 22.41 -12.43
N MET A 136 -1.31 23.65 -12.49
CA MET A 136 -0.67 24.19 -13.71
C MET A 136 0.53 23.34 -14.15
N GLY A 137 1.41 22.96 -13.21
CA GLY A 137 2.55 22.08 -13.47
C GLY A 137 2.15 20.73 -14.09
N GLN A 138 1.05 20.15 -13.62
CA GLN A 138 0.51 18.91 -14.19
C GLN A 138 0.03 19.12 -15.64
N LEU A 139 -0.72 20.19 -15.91
CA LEU A 139 -1.22 20.48 -17.25
C LEU A 139 -0.09 20.75 -18.25
N TYR A 140 0.96 21.46 -17.85
CA TYR A 140 2.14 21.68 -18.70
C TYR A 140 2.79 20.35 -19.08
N GLN A 141 3.07 19.48 -18.10
CA GLN A 141 3.72 18.19 -18.37
C GLN A 141 2.86 17.28 -19.25
N ILE A 142 1.54 17.23 -19.01
CA ILE A 142 0.61 16.41 -19.81
C ILE A 142 0.55 16.92 -21.26
N ALA A 143 0.44 18.25 -21.45
CA ALA A 143 0.36 18.83 -22.79
C ALA A 143 1.66 18.59 -23.59
N GLU A 144 2.81 18.77 -22.94
CA GLU A 144 4.14 18.63 -23.55
C GLU A 144 4.48 17.15 -23.84
N GLU A 145 4.35 16.26 -22.85
CA GLU A 145 4.83 14.87 -22.95
C GLU A 145 3.82 13.91 -23.60
N LEU A 146 2.52 14.10 -23.37
CA LEU A 146 1.49 13.16 -23.85
C LEU A 146 0.84 13.61 -25.16
N TYR A 147 0.68 14.92 -25.37
CA TYR A 147 -0.03 15.50 -26.52
C TYR A 147 0.86 16.33 -27.45
N ASN A 148 2.17 16.46 -27.18
CA ASN A 148 3.12 17.25 -27.97
C ASN A 148 2.62 18.66 -28.30
N THR A 149 1.91 19.29 -27.36
CA THR A 149 1.27 20.59 -27.55
C THR A 149 1.89 21.63 -26.63
N GLN A 150 2.27 22.78 -27.18
CA GLN A 150 2.73 23.91 -26.36
C GLN A 150 1.54 24.61 -25.71
N LEU A 151 1.50 24.56 -24.39
CA LEU A 151 0.42 25.12 -23.57
C LEU A 151 0.89 26.40 -22.87
N SER A 152 0.08 27.45 -22.93
CA SER A 152 0.20 28.64 -22.07
C SER A 152 -1.05 28.79 -21.22
N ILE A 153 -0.89 29.03 -19.91
CA ILE A 153 -1.99 29.09 -18.94
C ILE A 153 -2.06 30.49 -18.33
N ASN A 154 -3.19 31.16 -18.50
CA ASN A 154 -3.48 32.44 -17.86
C ASN A 154 -4.60 32.25 -16.82
N VAL A 155 -4.42 32.79 -15.61
CA VAL A 155 -5.46 32.80 -14.57
C VAL A 155 -6.35 34.02 -14.81
N LEU A 156 -7.64 33.80 -15.09
CA LEU A 156 -8.61 34.87 -15.34
C LEU A 156 -9.22 35.37 -14.02
N GLU A 157 -9.71 34.45 -13.20
CA GLU A 157 -10.41 34.76 -11.95
C GLU A 157 -10.07 33.71 -10.90
N GLU A 158 -9.76 34.14 -9.69
CA GLU A 158 -9.61 33.29 -8.52
C GLU A 158 -10.58 33.75 -7.43
N THR A 159 -11.64 32.97 -7.21
CA THR A 159 -12.60 33.23 -6.13
C THR A 159 -12.39 32.24 -5.00
N THR A 160 -12.05 32.77 -3.82
CA THR A 160 -12.03 32.00 -2.58
C THR A 160 -13.26 32.40 -1.75
N SER A 161 -14.21 31.48 -1.54
CA SER A 161 -15.37 31.80 -0.69
C SER A 161 -14.94 32.11 0.74
N VAL A 162 -15.30 33.30 1.23
CA VAL A 162 -14.98 33.82 2.58
C VAL A 162 -15.99 33.30 3.63
N THR A 163 -17.22 33.01 3.23
CA THR A 163 -18.32 32.61 4.13
C THR A 163 -18.45 31.09 4.26
N GLY A 164 -17.81 30.50 5.27
CA GLY A 164 -18.12 29.17 5.83
C GLY A 164 -17.86 27.92 4.97
N THR A 165 -17.74 28.04 3.63
CA THR A 165 -17.43 26.91 2.75
C THR A 165 -16.03 27.04 2.17
N ARG A 166 -15.13 26.09 2.52
CA ARG A 166 -13.76 25.98 1.96
C ARG A 166 -13.81 25.53 0.50
N LYS A 167 -14.25 26.41 -0.40
CA LYS A 167 -14.32 26.15 -1.85
C LYS A 167 -13.49 27.19 -2.58
N VAL A 168 -12.59 26.70 -3.42
CA VAL A 168 -11.78 27.50 -4.34
C VAL A 168 -12.33 27.26 -5.74
N LEU A 169 -12.59 28.35 -6.45
CA LEU A 169 -13.00 28.35 -7.84
C LEU A 169 -12.00 29.18 -8.63
N VAL A 170 -11.35 28.57 -9.61
CA VAL A 170 -10.38 29.25 -10.47
C VAL A 170 -10.78 29.07 -11.93
N ARG A 171 -10.76 30.14 -12.70
CA ARG A 171 -10.97 30.13 -14.15
C ARG A 171 -9.63 30.28 -14.84
N PHE A 172 -9.26 29.30 -15.64
CA PHE A 172 -8.05 29.32 -16.46
C PHE A 172 -8.40 29.54 -17.93
N ARG A 173 -7.64 30.40 -18.60
CA ARG A 173 -7.55 30.42 -20.06
C ARG A 173 -6.32 29.61 -20.46
N LEU A 174 -6.58 28.48 -21.12
CA LEU A 174 -5.57 27.59 -21.67
C LEU A 174 -5.42 27.94 -23.15
N ASN A 175 -4.27 28.47 -23.55
CA ASN A 175 -3.96 28.80 -24.94
C ASN A 175 -3.09 27.70 -25.54
N PHE A 176 -3.58 27.09 -26.61
CA PHE A 176 -2.90 26.05 -27.39
C PHE A 176 -3.58 25.91 -28.75
N ASP A 177 -2.92 25.27 -29.71
CA ASP A 177 -3.53 25.02 -31.02
C ASP A 177 -4.62 23.96 -30.92
N ASN A 178 -5.86 24.37 -31.18
CA ASN A 178 -7.06 23.54 -31.05
C ASN A 178 -7.89 23.55 -32.35
N GLN A 179 -7.30 23.92 -33.49
CA GLN A 179 -7.99 24.00 -34.77
C GLN A 179 -8.55 22.65 -35.23
N GLU A 180 -7.73 21.59 -35.20
CA GLU A 180 -8.15 20.24 -35.61
C GLU A 180 -9.33 19.70 -34.80
N PHE A 181 -9.38 20.01 -33.50
CA PHE A 181 -10.47 19.61 -32.61
C PHE A 181 -11.79 20.27 -33.01
N VAL A 182 -11.76 21.59 -33.29
CA VAL A 182 -12.95 22.35 -33.69
C VAL A 182 -13.46 21.87 -35.04
N LEU A 183 -12.57 21.63 -36.00
CA LEU A 183 -12.92 21.09 -37.33
C LEU A 183 -13.55 19.69 -37.23
N SER A 184 -12.92 18.78 -36.49
CA SER A 184 -13.45 17.42 -36.27
C SER A 184 -14.86 17.42 -35.67
N ARG A 185 -15.18 18.41 -34.84
CA ARG A 185 -16.51 18.55 -34.24
C ARG A 185 -17.53 19.15 -35.20
N ALA A 186 -17.11 20.07 -36.07
CA ALA A 186 -17.95 20.62 -37.13
C ALA A 186 -18.35 19.51 -38.13
N ASP A 187 -17.41 18.66 -38.53
CA ASP A 187 -17.67 17.55 -39.47
C ASP A 187 -18.66 16.51 -38.90
N LYS A 188 -18.59 16.19 -37.61
CA LYS A 188 -19.56 15.29 -36.97
C LYS A 188 -20.99 15.82 -37.04
N ARG A 189 -21.17 17.14 -36.98
CA ARG A 189 -22.49 17.78 -37.08
C ARG A 189 -23.02 17.72 -38.51
N THR A 190 -22.18 18.01 -39.49
CA THR A 190 -22.59 17.97 -40.91
C THR A 190 -22.95 16.56 -41.38
N HIS A 191 -22.36 15.51 -40.80
CA HIS A 191 -22.74 14.13 -41.08
C HIS A 191 -24.14 13.74 -40.56
N LEU A 192 -24.54 14.23 -39.38
CA LEU A 192 -25.82 13.90 -38.75
C LEU A 192 -27.01 14.62 -39.41
N GLU A 193 -26.79 15.83 -39.92
CA GLU A 193 -27.84 16.65 -40.54
C GLU A 193 -28.15 16.26 -42.01
N ARG A 194 -27.39 15.32 -42.61
CA ARG A 194 -27.54 14.91 -44.02
C ARG A 194 -28.70 13.95 -44.30
N LEU A 195 -29.24 13.26 -43.30
CA LEU A 195 -30.29 12.24 -43.48
C LEU A 195 -31.44 12.48 -42.49
N THR A 196 -32.61 12.84 -43.00
CA THR A 196 -33.85 12.89 -42.21
C THR A 196 -34.35 11.45 -41.98
N LEU A 197 -34.16 10.94 -40.77
CA LEU A 197 -34.66 9.62 -40.36
C LEU A 197 -36.18 9.66 -40.11
N PRO A 198 -36.89 8.54 -40.28
CA PRO A 198 -38.31 8.45 -39.93
C PRO A 198 -38.54 8.64 -38.42
N ALA A 199 -39.72 9.14 -38.05
CA ALA A 199 -40.09 9.37 -36.66
C ALA A 199 -40.08 8.07 -35.84
N VAL A 200 -39.46 8.11 -34.67
CA VAL A 200 -39.34 6.95 -33.76
C VAL A 200 -40.33 7.10 -32.60
N PRO A 201 -41.11 6.07 -32.26
CA PRO A 201 -42.04 6.14 -31.13
C PRO A 201 -41.29 6.26 -29.80
N CYS A 202 -41.75 7.15 -28.92
CA CYS A 202 -41.15 7.36 -27.59
C CYS A 202 -41.18 6.10 -26.71
N SER A 203 -42.14 5.20 -26.92
CA SER A 203 -42.22 3.91 -26.21
C SER A 203 -41.00 3.01 -26.48
N LEU A 204 -40.46 3.03 -27.71
CA LEU A 204 -39.25 2.30 -28.05
C LEU A 204 -38.04 2.87 -27.29
N LEU A 205 -37.96 4.19 -27.17
CA LEU A 205 -36.90 4.87 -26.44
C LEU A 205 -36.96 4.55 -24.93
N MET A 206 -38.15 4.54 -24.32
CA MET A 206 -38.32 4.19 -22.90
C MET A 206 -38.07 2.70 -22.63
N ARG A 207 -38.26 1.83 -23.61
CA ARG A 207 -37.89 0.41 -23.53
C ARG A 207 -36.37 0.20 -23.62
N LEU A 208 -35.68 1.01 -24.43
CA LEU A 208 -34.23 1.00 -24.51
C LEU A 208 -33.59 1.55 -23.22
N PHE A 209 -34.16 2.61 -22.64
CA PHE A 209 -33.66 3.23 -21.42
C PHE A 209 -34.58 2.98 -20.22
N PRO A 210 -34.45 1.84 -19.53
CA PRO A 210 -35.27 1.46 -18.37
C PRO A 210 -35.39 2.50 -17.24
N PHE A 211 -34.39 3.38 -17.10
CA PHE A 211 -34.36 4.46 -16.10
C PHE A 211 -34.55 5.86 -16.71
N GLY A 212 -34.86 5.96 -18.00
CA GLY A 212 -35.10 7.25 -18.66
C GLY A 212 -36.31 7.99 -18.09
N LEU A 213 -36.26 9.31 -18.09
CA LEU A 213 -37.35 10.18 -17.65
C LEU A 213 -37.55 11.31 -18.67
N VAL A 214 -38.80 11.64 -19.00
CA VAL A 214 -39.16 12.77 -19.87
C VAL A 214 -40.13 13.68 -19.13
N PHE A 215 -39.86 14.98 -19.10
CA PHE A 215 -40.74 15.97 -18.46
C PHE A 215 -40.87 17.26 -19.26
N ASN A 216 -42.00 17.95 -19.08
CA ASN A 216 -42.36 19.17 -19.80
C ASN A 216 -41.93 20.46 -19.06
N GLU A 217 -42.31 21.62 -19.63
CA GLU A 217 -42.04 22.95 -19.07
C GLU A 217 -42.63 23.17 -17.67
N ASP A 218 -43.76 22.53 -17.38
CA ASP A 218 -44.43 22.57 -16.07
C ASP A 218 -43.78 21.64 -15.03
N MET A 219 -42.64 21.01 -15.36
CA MET A 219 -41.95 20.01 -14.54
C MET A 219 -42.82 18.77 -14.25
N CYS A 220 -43.75 18.42 -15.14
CA CYS A 220 -44.57 17.21 -15.06
C CYS A 220 -43.96 16.07 -15.87
N ILE A 221 -43.98 14.86 -15.31
CA ILE A 221 -43.43 13.66 -15.95
C ILE A 221 -44.37 13.19 -17.07
N LEU A 222 -43.90 13.23 -18.31
CA LEU A 222 -44.63 12.76 -19.50
C LEU A 222 -44.41 11.28 -19.78
N ALA A 223 -43.18 10.79 -19.59
CA ALA A 223 -42.83 9.40 -19.82
C ALA A 223 -41.71 8.97 -18.87
N ALA A 224 -41.71 7.70 -18.49
CA ALA A 224 -40.69 7.09 -17.67
C ALA A 224 -40.39 5.67 -18.18
N GLY A 225 -39.15 5.22 -18.00
CA GLY A 225 -38.76 3.85 -18.27
C GLY A 225 -39.44 2.86 -17.31
N GLU A 226 -39.67 1.63 -17.79
CA GLU A 226 -40.42 0.60 -17.08
C GLU A 226 -39.86 0.31 -15.67
N LYS A 227 -38.53 0.29 -15.54
CA LYS A 227 -37.87 -0.02 -14.28
C LYS A 227 -37.92 1.12 -13.29
N LEU A 228 -37.85 2.37 -13.76
CA LEU A 228 -38.06 3.52 -12.89
C LEU A 228 -39.46 3.52 -12.30
N VAL A 229 -40.48 3.16 -13.09
CA VAL A 229 -41.86 3.02 -12.62
C VAL A 229 -41.98 1.92 -11.57
N GLN A 230 -41.48 0.71 -11.83
CA GLN A 230 -41.50 -0.42 -10.88
C GLN A 230 -40.83 -0.10 -9.54
N VAL A 231 -39.82 0.76 -9.56
CA VAL A 231 -39.03 1.17 -8.40
C VAL A 231 -39.71 2.28 -7.60
N CYS A 232 -40.47 3.16 -8.25
CA CYS A 232 -41.16 4.28 -7.61
C CYS A 232 -42.58 3.92 -7.12
N GLY A 233 -43.23 2.93 -7.74
CA GLY A 233 -44.60 2.54 -7.43
C GLY A 233 -44.98 1.20 -8.07
N THR A 234 -46.17 0.71 -7.76
CA THR A 234 -46.68 -0.55 -8.32
C THR A 234 -47.49 -0.30 -9.61
N SER A 235 -47.94 0.93 -9.83
CA SER A 235 -48.70 1.34 -11.02
C SER A 235 -48.02 2.51 -11.80
N PRO A 236 -48.19 2.60 -13.14
CA PRO A 236 -47.66 3.71 -13.95
C PRO A 236 -48.22 5.09 -13.57
N ASP A 237 -49.47 5.10 -13.09
CA ASP A 237 -50.21 6.31 -12.71
C ASP A 237 -49.65 6.96 -11.43
N ASP A 238 -48.82 6.23 -10.68
CA ASP A 238 -48.15 6.76 -9.49
C ASP A 238 -47.00 7.73 -9.82
N LEU A 239 -46.47 7.70 -11.05
CA LEU A 239 -45.32 8.53 -11.46
C LEU A 239 -45.65 9.45 -12.64
N LEU A 240 -46.44 8.97 -13.61
CA LEU A 240 -46.81 9.75 -14.79
C LEU A 240 -47.79 10.88 -14.41
N GLY A 241 -47.57 12.07 -14.96
CA GLY A 241 -48.40 13.25 -14.70
C GLY A 241 -48.13 13.98 -13.39
N LYS A 242 -47.29 13.44 -12.48
CA LYS A 242 -46.87 14.12 -11.25
C LYS A 242 -45.66 15.03 -11.48
N SER A 243 -45.41 15.93 -10.52
CA SER A 243 -44.23 16.79 -10.56
C SER A 243 -42.95 15.98 -10.33
N VAL A 244 -41.93 16.28 -11.14
CA VAL A 244 -40.58 15.70 -10.98
C VAL A 244 -39.98 16.14 -9.64
N ILE A 245 -40.32 17.32 -9.15
CA ILE A 245 -39.72 17.92 -7.93
C ILE A 245 -40.17 17.17 -6.66
N ASP A 246 -41.39 16.63 -6.66
CA ASP A 246 -41.93 15.89 -5.53
C ASP A 246 -41.29 14.49 -5.39
N ASN A 247 -40.90 13.90 -6.53
CA ASN A 247 -40.35 12.54 -6.58
C ASN A 247 -38.81 12.52 -6.62
N PHE A 248 -38.17 13.57 -7.15
CA PHE A 248 -36.73 13.63 -7.36
C PHE A 248 -36.08 14.90 -6.82
N LYS A 249 -34.97 14.72 -6.11
CA LYS A 249 -34.13 15.80 -5.62
C LYS A 249 -32.87 15.95 -6.48
N LEU A 250 -32.63 17.15 -7.00
CA LEU A 250 -31.39 17.46 -7.71
C LEU A 250 -30.21 17.57 -6.73
N ARG A 251 -29.23 16.67 -6.85
CA ARG A 251 -28.02 16.65 -6.02
C ARG A 251 -26.84 17.35 -6.67
N ARG A 252 -26.74 17.29 -8.01
CA ARG A 252 -25.74 17.99 -8.82
C ARG A 252 -26.38 18.57 -10.07
N PRO A 253 -26.10 19.84 -10.42
CA PRO A 253 -25.12 20.75 -9.80
C PRO A 253 -25.58 21.30 -8.44
N ARG A 254 -24.64 21.49 -7.49
CA ARG A 254 -24.95 22.00 -6.14
C ARG A 254 -25.18 23.51 -6.15
N GLY A 255 -26.30 23.96 -5.58
CA GLY A 255 -26.63 25.37 -5.39
C GLY A 255 -27.55 25.98 -6.45
N ILE A 256 -28.08 25.15 -7.36
CA ILE A 256 -29.05 25.58 -8.37
C ILE A 256 -30.42 25.00 -8.00
N PRO A 257 -31.47 25.83 -7.87
CA PRO A 257 -32.82 25.32 -7.65
C PRO A 257 -33.31 24.58 -8.90
N PHE A 258 -33.97 23.44 -8.67
CA PHE A 258 -34.43 22.56 -9.73
C PHE A 258 -35.68 23.13 -10.40
N THR A 259 -35.46 23.99 -11.40
CA THR A 259 -36.51 24.69 -12.16
C THR A 259 -36.25 24.57 -13.66
N TRP A 260 -37.30 24.59 -14.48
CA TRP A 260 -37.21 24.51 -15.94
C TRP A 260 -36.20 25.48 -16.56
N LYS A 261 -36.27 26.77 -16.20
CA LYS A 261 -35.35 27.80 -16.70
C LYS A 261 -33.91 27.43 -16.42
N ASN A 262 -33.56 27.09 -15.17
CA ASN A 262 -32.21 26.68 -14.84
C ASN A 262 -31.76 25.42 -15.58
N VAL A 263 -32.60 24.40 -15.75
CA VAL A 263 -32.22 23.17 -16.46
C VAL A 263 -32.00 23.46 -17.97
N ARG A 264 -32.82 24.32 -18.57
CA ARG A 264 -32.68 24.79 -19.95
C ARG A 264 -31.48 25.73 -20.12
N ASP A 265 -31.25 26.63 -19.17
CA ASP A 265 -30.16 27.61 -19.18
C ASP A 265 -28.81 26.96 -18.85
N ILE A 266 -28.76 25.86 -18.10
CA ILE A 266 -27.54 25.03 -17.98
C ILE A 266 -27.09 24.51 -19.36
N ARG A 267 -28.00 24.43 -20.36
CA ARG A 267 -27.67 24.16 -21.78
C ARG A 267 -27.24 25.41 -22.55
N GLN A 268 -27.78 26.59 -22.24
CA GLN A 268 -27.63 27.80 -23.07
C GLN A 268 -26.75 28.92 -22.49
N ASN A 269 -26.58 29.07 -21.18
CA ASN A 269 -25.87 30.19 -20.57
C ASN A 269 -25.32 29.85 -19.18
N PHE A 270 -23.98 29.82 -19.05
CA PHE A 270 -23.31 30.40 -17.87
C PHE A 270 -23.08 31.91 -18.09
N TYR A 271 -24.01 32.58 -18.78
CA TYR A 271 -24.05 34.01 -19.00
C TYR A 271 -25.36 34.56 -18.43
N GLN A 272 -25.34 34.81 -17.12
CA GLN A 272 -25.99 35.94 -16.44
C GLN A 272 -25.82 35.74 -14.93
N ALA A 273 -24.58 35.80 -14.45
CA ALA A 273 -24.39 36.52 -13.19
C ALA A 273 -24.53 37.99 -13.57
N THR A 274 -25.66 38.58 -13.18
CA THR A 274 -26.01 39.96 -13.41
C THR A 274 -24.91 40.89 -12.91
N TRP A 275 -24.14 41.44 -13.85
CA TRP A 275 -23.45 42.70 -13.67
C TRP A 275 -24.51 43.79 -13.51
N ARG A 276 -24.69 44.29 -12.29
CA ARG A 276 -25.16 45.65 -12.05
C ARG A 276 -24.04 46.41 -11.35
N ASN A 277 -23.13 46.93 -12.15
CA ASN A 277 -22.42 48.14 -11.78
C ASN A 277 -22.67 49.15 -12.89
N ASN A 278 -23.37 50.23 -12.52
CA ASN A 278 -23.50 51.42 -13.35
C ASN A 278 -22.13 51.89 -13.83
N PRO A 279 -22.04 52.35 -15.09
CA PRO A 279 -21.16 53.46 -15.39
C PRO A 279 -21.94 54.51 -16.17
N LYS A 280 -22.19 55.66 -15.53
CA LYS A 280 -22.13 56.89 -16.31
C LYS A 280 -20.68 57.01 -16.80
N ASP A 281 -20.56 57.37 -18.07
CA ASP A 281 -19.36 57.81 -18.76
C ASP A 281 -18.41 56.72 -19.30
N SER A 282 -18.70 56.41 -20.57
CA SER A 282 -17.81 56.52 -21.74
C SER A 282 -16.60 55.57 -21.92
N LEU A 283 -16.79 54.73 -22.96
CA LEU A 283 -15.86 54.29 -24.01
C LEU A 283 -14.60 53.51 -23.61
N PHE A 284 -14.51 52.25 -24.07
CA PHE A 284 -13.68 51.93 -25.25
C PHE A 284 -14.28 50.71 -25.99
N LEU A 285 -14.69 50.96 -27.24
CA LEU A 285 -14.96 49.98 -28.29
C LEU A 285 -13.64 49.33 -28.74
N ILE A 286 -13.66 48.02 -29.01
CA ILE A 286 -12.97 47.47 -30.18
C ILE A 286 -13.95 46.53 -30.88
N GLU A 287 -14.29 46.90 -32.11
CA GLU A 287 -15.09 46.18 -33.10
C GLU A 287 -14.39 44.88 -33.54
N PHE A 288 -15.17 43.82 -33.70
CA PHE A 288 -15.03 42.95 -34.86
C PHE A 288 -16.44 42.64 -35.38
N LEU A 289 -16.89 43.51 -36.28
CA LEU A 289 -17.89 43.23 -37.30
C LEU A 289 -17.24 42.29 -38.32
N VAL A 290 -17.70 41.04 -38.39
CA VAL A 290 -17.67 40.28 -39.64
C VAL A 290 -19.08 39.71 -39.83
N ASP A 291 -19.72 40.22 -40.86
CA ASP A 291 -20.93 39.68 -41.47
C ASP A 291 -20.78 38.19 -41.74
N ASN A 292 -21.60 37.38 -41.09
CA ASN A 292 -22.42 36.31 -41.70
C ASN A 292 -22.97 35.40 -40.60
N VAL A 293 -24.18 34.92 -40.86
CA VAL A 293 -24.95 33.95 -40.09
C VAL A 293 -24.12 32.71 -39.73
N VAL A 294 -23.49 32.69 -38.55
CA VAL A 294 -23.33 31.51 -37.67
C VAL A 294 -22.98 32.06 -36.27
N THR A 295 -23.98 32.36 -35.45
CA THR A 295 -23.76 32.49 -34.00
C THR A 295 -23.24 31.14 -33.48
N GLN A 296 -21.93 31.03 -33.29
CA GLN A 296 -21.25 29.91 -32.64
C GLN A 296 -21.79 29.76 -31.22
N THR A 297 -22.89 29.03 -31.11
CA THR A 297 -23.46 28.59 -29.83
C THR A 297 -22.73 27.30 -29.48
N LEU A 298 -21.60 27.41 -28.77
CA LEU A 298 -20.84 26.26 -28.28
C LEU A 298 -21.52 25.70 -27.03
N TYR A 299 -22.39 24.71 -27.26
CA TYR A 299 -23.14 24.01 -26.24
C TYR A 299 -22.23 23.15 -25.34
N LEU A 300 -22.38 23.31 -24.01
CA LEU A 300 -21.90 22.38 -22.99
C LEU A 300 -22.59 21.02 -23.20
N HIS A 301 -21.93 20.11 -23.91
CA HIS A 301 -22.48 18.80 -24.28
C HIS A 301 -22.33 17.72 -23.17
N SER A 302 -21.89 18.08 -21.97
CA SER A 302 -21.38 17.12 -20.99
C SER A 302 -21.66 17.46 -19.51
N VAL A 303 -22.75 18.18 -19.21
CA VAL A 303 -23.17 18.33 -17.79
C VAL A 303 -23.85 17.03 -17.34
N LEU A 304 -23.22 16.34 -16.39
CA LEU A 304 -23.78 15.16 -15.72
C LEU A 304 -24.64 15.60 -14.54
N PHE A 305 -25.90 15.20 -14.55
CA PHE A 305 -26.86 15.45 -13.49
C PHE A 305 -26.95 14.23 -12.58
N GLU A 306 -27.08 14.49 -11.27
CA GLU A 306 -27.37 13.47 -10.27
C GLU A 306 -28.72 13.79 -9.62
N LEU A 307 -29.70 12.90 -9.80
CA LEU A 307 -31.03 12.98 -9.21
C LEU A 307 -31.17 11.87 -8.15
N GLU A 308 -31.60 12.24 -6.96
CA GLU A 308 -31.89 11.31 -5.87
C GLU A 308 -33.39 11.07 -5.80
N LEU A 309 -33.82 9.81 -5.87
CA LEU A 309 -35.22 9.43 -5.72
C LEU A 309 -35.63 9.58 -4.25
N ILE A 310 -36.66 10.38 -3.99
CA ILE A 310 -37.27 10.57 -2.67
C ILE A 310 -38.32 9.48 -2.49
N ARG A 311 -38.11 8.57 -1.53
CA ARG A 311 -39.16 7.62 -1.11
C ARG A 311 -39.88 8.15 0.12
N THR A 312 -41.19 8.38 0.02
CA THR A 312 -42.04 8.58 1.19
C THR A 312 -42.23 7.22 1.88
N PRO A 313 -41.93 7.08 3.19
CA PRO A 313 -42.25 5.84 3.91
C PRO A 313 -43.77 5.59 3.86
N ARG A 314 -44.18 4.38 3.46
CA ARG A 314 -45.60 3.97 3.49
C ARG A 314 -46.06 3.94 4.95
N ALA A 315 -47.15 4.64 5.26
CA ALA A 315 -47.69 4.81 6.61
C ALA A 315 -48.51 3.60 7.12
N GLU A 316 -48.22 2.37 6.68
CA GLU A 316 -49.03 1.18 7.03
C GLU A 316 -48.31 0.12 7.89
N ASP A 317 -47.03 0.29 8.22
CA ASP A 317 -46.26 -0.71 8.99
C ASP A 317 -46.25 -0.49 10.53
N ASP A 318 -47.15 0.33 11.09
CA ASP A 318 -47.15 0.65 12.53
C ASP A 318 -48.44 0.24 13.26
N LYS A 319 -48.91 -1.00 13.01
CA LYS A 319 -49.93 -1.66 13.86
C LYS A 319 -49.64 -3.14 14.09
N GLY A 320 -49.25 -3.46 15.32
CA GLY A 320 -49.20 -4.82 15.91
C GLY A 320 -47.78 -5.37 15.97
N THR A 321 -47.21 -5.75 17.12
CA THR A 321 -47.78 -6.34 18.33
C THR A 321 -46.82 -6.19 19.50
N ALA A 322 -47.40 -6.06 20.70
CA ALA A 322 -46.76 -5.91 21.99
C ALA A 322 -45.87 -7.10 22.43
N ASP A 323 -44.95 -6.77 23.35
CA ASP A 323 -44.12 -7.60 24.21
C ASP A 323 -44.53 -9.07 24.40
N VAL A 324 -43.60 -10.00 24.13
CA VAL A 324 -43.39 -11.21 24.96
C VAL A 324 -41.90 -11.57 24.99
N ASP A 325 -41.33 -11.51 26.21
CA ASP A 325 -40.05 -12.06 26.63
C ASP A 325 -39.94 -13.58 26.40
N VAL A 326 -38.85 -14.08 25.81
CA VAL A 326 -38.24 -15.38 26.19
C VAL A 326 -36.72 -15.35 25.95
N LYS A 327 -35.96 -15.24 27.05
CA LYS A 327 -34.54 -15.59 27.16
C LYS A 327 -34.36 -17.12 27.02
N ASN A 328 -33.19 -17.50 26.51
CA ASN A 328 -32.58 -18.85 26.42
C ASN A 328 -32.76 -19.63 25.10
N LYS A 329 -31.73 -19.57 24.24
CA LYS A 329 -31.20 -20.71 23.45
C LYS A 329 -29.75 -20.45 23.02
N PRO A 330 -28.90 -21.49 22.87
CA PRO A 330 -27.45 -21.37 22.80
C PRO A 330 -26.97 -20.89 21.42
N ALA A 331 -25.84 -20.18 21.41
CA ALA A 331 -25.21 -19.64 20.21
C ALA A 331 -24.70 -20.76 19.28
N LEU A 332 -25.17 -20.76 18.03
CA LEU A 332 -24.63 -21.52 16.90
C LEU A 332 -24.17 -20.55 15.79
N PRO A 333 -23.25 -20.97 14.89
CA PRO A 333 -22.42 -20.07 14.09
C PRO A 333 -23.20 -19.19 13.10
N LEU A 334 -22.73 -17.96 13.00
CA LEU A 334 -23.31 -16.76 12.38
C LEU A 334 -23.33 -16.75 10.83
N PHE A 335 -23.73 -17.84 10.17
CA PHE A 335 -23.62 -17.93 8.70
C PHE A 335 -24.88 -18.27 7.89
N LEU A 336 -26.07 -18.48 8.47
CA LEU A 336 -27.25 -18.86 7.66
C LEU A 336 -28.57 -18.12 7.93
N ASP A 337 -28.68 -17.22 8.93
CA ASP A 337 -29.94 -16.52 9.24
C ASP A 337 -29.93 -15.03 8.88
N ARG A 338 -29.87 -14.72 7.59
CA ARG A 338 -30.21 -13.37 7.04
C ARG A 338 -31.32 -13.39 5.98
N ARG A 339 -32.16 -14.43 5.95
CA ARG A 339 -33.42 -14.40 5.18
C ARG A 339 -34.56 -13.91 6.07
N ARG A 340 -34.63 -12.58 6.22
CA ARG A 340 -35.76 -11.72 6.67
C ARG A 340 -35.19 -10.57 7.51
N GLY A 341 -34.49 -9.67 6.85
CA GLY A 341 -34.16 -8.36 7.41
C GLY A 341 -35.19 -7.33 6.94
N SER A 342 -36.06 -6.90 7.84
CA SER A 342 -36.65 -5.56 7.77
C SER A 342 -35.50 -4.55 7.79
N GLN A 343 -35.19 -3.88 6.67
CA GLN A 343 -34.42 -2.63 6.61
C GLN A 343 -34.87 -1.78 5.42
N GLY A 344 -35.24 -0.53 5.71
CA GLY A 344 -35.82 0.42 4.77
C GLY A 344 -35.00 0.58 3.48
N THR A 345 -35.73 0.63 2.37
CA THR A 345 -35.14 0.83 1.04
C THR A 345 -34.40 2.17 0.96
N ARG A 346 -33.10 2.11 0.63
CA ARG A 346 -32.26 3.32 0.48
C ARG A 346 -32.69 4.11 -0.77
N SER A 347 -32.52 5.43 -0.73
CA SER A 347 -32.74 6.31 -1.88
C SER A 347 -31.82 5.91 -3.04
N ILE A 348 -32.38 5.86 -4.25
CA ILE A 348 -31.63 5.51 -5.47
C ILE A 348 -31.08 6.79 -6.07
N LEU A 349 -29.77 6.79 -6.34
CA LEU A 349 -29.11 7.89 -7.02
C LEU A 349 -28.99 7.58 -8.51
N LEU A 350 -29.61 8.41 -9.34
CA LEU A 350 -29.59 8.30 -10.78
C LEU A 350 -28.60 9.32 -11.35
N LYS A 351 -27.66 8.86 -12.16
CA LYS A 351 -26.68 9.71 -12.84
C LYS A 351 -26.92 9.66 -14.34
N GLY A 352 -26.97 10.82 -14.98
CA GLY A 352 -27.34 10.89 -16.39
C GLY A 352 -27.13 12.25 -17.03
N GLN A 353 -27.48 12.34 -18.31
CA GLN A 353 -27.50 13.59 -19.06
C GLN A 353 -28.94 14.02 -19.32
N MET A 354 -29.19 15.33 -19.22
CA MET A 354 -30.45 15.94 -19.63
C MET A 354 -30.30 16.53 -21.03
N LYS A 355 -31.22 16.21 -21.94
CA LYS A 355 -31.28 16.75 -23.30
C LYS A 355 -32.66 17.32 -23.57
N TYR A 356 -32.70 18.54 -24.08
CA TYR A 356 -33.95 19.15 -24.53
C TYR A 356 -34.25 18.74 -25.97
N ILE A 357 -35.46 18.27 -26.21
CA ILE A 357 -35.99 17.87 -27.52
C ILE A 357 -36.89 19.00 -28.01
N ASP A 358 -36.48 19.68 -29.08
CA ASP A 358 -37.20 20.83 -29.61
C ASP A 358 -38.60 20.45 -30.14
N ASP A 359 -38.74 19.26 -30.73
CA ASP A 359 -40.00 18.75 -31.32
C ASP A 359 -41.14 18.58 -30.31
N ILE A 360 -40.82 18.10 -29.09
CA ILE A 360 -41.80 17.78 -28.04
C ILE A 360 -41.82 18.88 -26.96
N LYS A 361 -40.94 19.88 -27.06
CA LYS A 361 -40.70 20.91 -26.02
C LYS A 361 -40.52 20.29 -24.63
N ALA A 362 -39.77 19.20 -24.56
CA ALA A 362 -39.58 18.41 -23.34
C ALA A 362 -38.10 18.12 -23.09
N ILE A 363 -37.75 17.86 -21.84
CA ILE A 363 -36.41 17.44 -21.44
C ILE A 363 -36.43 15.94 -21.19
N ILE A 364 -35.55 15.21 -21.87
CA ILE A 364 -35.24 13.81 -21.59
C ILE A 364 -34.01 13.70 -20.70
N PHE A 365 -34.14 13.01 -19.58
CA PHE A 365 -33.05 12.61 -18.70
C PHE A 365 -32.72 11.14 -18.96
N LEU A 366 -31.59 10.92 -19.65
CA LEU A 366 -31.05 9.59 -19.90
C LEU A 366 -30.09 9.24 -18.77
N CYS A 367 -30.46 8.30 -17.92
CA CYS A 367 -29.71 8.01 -16.71
C CYS A 367 -29.49 6.52 -16.46
N SER A 368 -28.61 6.25 -15.52
CA SER A 368 -28.36 4.92 -14.97
C SER A 368 -28.18 5.04 -13.45
N PRO A 369 -28.60 4.02 -12.68
CA PRO A 369 -28.41 4.02 -11.24
C PRO A 369 -26.91 3.95 -10.92
N LEU A 370 -26.48 4.76 -9.94
CA LEU A 370 -25.13 4.72 -9.42
C LEU A 370 -25.03 3.61 -8.37
N ILE A 371 -24.42 2.49 -8.77
CA ILE A 371 -24.21 1.32 -7.93
C ILE A 371 -22.71 1.21 -7.65
N ASN A 372 -22.32 1.17 -6.38
CA ASN A 372 -20.91 0.97 -6.02
C ASN A 372 -20.59 -0.51 -5.82
N ASN A 373 -21.52 -1.25 -5.18
CA ASN A 373 -21.34 -2.66 -4.83
C ASN A 373 -22.56 -3.48 -5.26
N MET A 374 -22.32 -4.74 -5.65
CA MET A 374 -23.38 -5.70 -5.96
C MET A 374 -24.35 -5.92 -4.80
N ASP A 375 -23.88 -5.81 -3.55
CA ASP A 375 -24.71 -5.97 -2.36
C ASP A 375 -25.72 -4.83 -2.16
N GLU A 376 -25.55 -3.69 -2.85
CA GLU A 376 -26.49 -2.58 -2.80
C GLU A 376 -27.72 -2.80 -3.69
N LEU A 377 -27.61 -3.64 -4.72
CA LEU A 377 -28.69 -3.91 -5.68
C LEU A 377 -29.98 -4.41 -5.01
N PRO A 378 -29.95 -5.44 -4.13
CA PRO A 378 -31.15 -5.89 -3.42
C PRO A 378 -31.75 -4.82 -2.52
N ASN A 379 -30.92 -3.99 -1.87
CA ASN A 379 -31.38 -2.92 -0.98
C ASN A 379 -32.10 -1.79 -1.76
N MET A 380 -31.78 -1.62 -3.04
CA MET A 380 -32.47 -0.70 -3.95
C MET A 380 -33.72 -1.34 -4.61
N GLY A 381 -33.90 -2.65 -4.47
CA GLY A 381 -34.94 -3.41 -5.18
C GLY A 381 -34.64 -3.56 -6.68
N LEU A 382 -33.36 -3.54 -7.05
CA LEU A 382 -32.89 -3.67 -8.43
C LEU A 382 -32.16 -5.01 -8.61
N TYR A 383 -32.28 -5.59 -9.80
CA TYR A 383 -31.50 -6.74 -10.23
C TYR A 383 -30.54 -6.36 -11.35
N LEU A 384 -29.52 -7.17 -11.57
CA LEU A 384 -28.55 -6.95 -12.64
C LEU A 384 -29.19 -6.91 -14.04
N ASN A 385 -30.29 -7.67 -14.23
CA ASN A 385 -31.05 -7.69 -15.48
C ASN A 385 -31.86 -6.41 -15.73
N ASP A 386 -32.08 -5.58 -14.70
CA ASP A 386 -32.81 -4.32 -14.84
C ASP A 386 -31.93 -3.20 -15.39
N LEU A 387 -30.61 -3.38 -15.40
CA LEU A 387 -29.65 -2.43 -15.96
C LEU A 387 -29.65 -2.47 -17.48
N ASN A 388 -29.36 -1.32 -18.09
CA ASN A 388 -29.35 -1.17 -19.55
C ASN A 388 -28.38 -2.18 -20.20
N LEU A 389 -28.87 -2.96 -21.16
CA LEU A 389 -28.08 -3.97 -21.89
C LEU A 389 -26.98 -3.35 -22.77
N HIS A 390 -27.25 -2.20 -23.37
CA HIS A 390 -26.31 -1.47 -24.22
C HIS A 390 -25.52 -0.39 -23.46
N GLY A 391 -25.75 -0.27 -22.15
CA GLY A 391 -25.09 0.72 -21.31
C GLY A 391 -23.93 0.10 -20.54
N LEU A 392 -22.92 0.91 -20.25
CA LEU A 392 -21.74 0.48 -19.48
C LEU A 392 -22.05 0.17 -18.00
N SER A 393 -23.23 0.54 -17.50
CA SER A 393 -23.59 0.37 -16.08
C SER A 393 -23.52 -1.09 -15.61
N ARG A 394 -23.99 -2.04 -16.42
CA ARG A 394 -23.95 -3.48 -16.10
C ARG A 394 -22.53 -4.01 -16.08
N GLU A 395 -21.76 -3.68 -17.10
CA GLU A 395 -20.34 -4.06 -17.20
C GLU A 395 -19.52 -3.43 -16.08
N MET A 396 -19.78 -2.18 -15.71
CA MET A 396 -19.07 -1.48 -14.64
C MET A 396 -19.30 -2.13 -13.29
N VAL A 397 -20.54 -2.55 -12.99
CA VAL A 397 -20.86 -3.27 -11.76
C VAL A 397 -20.15 -4.64 -11.74
N LEU A 398 -20.13 -5.37 -12.86
CA LEU A 398 -19.43 -6.65 -12.98
C LEU A 398 -17.90 -6.50 -12.89
N ALA A 399 -17.34 -5.49 -13.56
CA ALA A 399 -15.90 -5.20 -13.54
C ALA A 399 -15.45 -4.73 -12.16
N GLY A 400 -16.26 -3.92 -11.46
CA GLY A 400 -16.04 -3.54 -10.07
C GLY A 400 -15.97 -4.77 -9.17
N TRP A 401 -16.91 -5.71 -9.32
CA TRP A 401 -16.91 -6.97 -8.56
C TRP A 401 -15.67 -7.83 -8.85
N GLN A 402 -15.31 -8.01 -10.12
CA GLN A 402 -14.10 -8.74 -10.51
C GLN A 402 -12.83 -8.08 -9.94
N HIS A 403 -12.77 -6.75 -9.95
CA HIS A 403 -11.65 -6.02 -9.39
C HIS A 403 -11.54 -6.19 -7.88
N CYS A 404 -12.66 -6.11 -7.15
CA CYS A 404 -12.69 -6.33 -5.70
C CYS A 404 -12.25 -7.76 -5.35
N SER A 405 -12.77 -8.78 -6.04
CA SER A 405 -12.36 -10.18 -5.82
C SER A 405 -10.86 -10.38 -6.10
N ARG A 406 -10.33 -9.77 -7.17
CA ARG A 406 -8.90 -9.80 -7.46
C ARG A 406 -8.07 -9.12 -6.38
N LEU A 407 -8.54 -7.98 -5.84
CA LEU A 407 -7.86 -7.30 -4.73
C LEU A 407 -7.83 -8.16 -3.48
N GLU A 408 -8.95 -8.77 -3.09
CA GLU A 408 -9.03 -9.68 -1.94
C GLU A 408 -8.01 -10.81 -2.04
N LEU A 409 -7.94 -11.46 -3.21
CA LEU A 409 -6.96 -12.52 -3.46
C LEU A 409 -5.50 -12.02 -3.38
N MET A 410 -5.23 -10.78 -3.80
CA MET A 410 -3.88 -10.20 -3.66
C MET A 410 -3.55 -9.86 -2.21
N PHE A 411 -4.53 -9.39 -1.42
CA PHE A 411 -4.37 -9.16 0.01
C PHE A 411 -4.10 -10.47 0.75
N GLU A 412 -4.87 -11.52 0.48
CA GLU A 412 -4.67 -12.85 1.07
C GLU A 412 -3.27 -13.40 0.74
N ARG A 413 -2.83 -13.28 -0.53
CA ARG A 413 -1.46 -13.66 -0.93
C ARG A 413 -0.37 -12.83 -0.28
N ALA A 414 -0.63 -11.56 0.01
CA ALA A 414 0.32 -10.70 0.71
C ALA A 414 0.43 -11.08 2.18
N GLU A 415 -0.70 -11.38 2.83
CA GLU A 415 -0.76 -11.86 4.21
C GLU A 415 -0.06 -13.22 4.34
N GLN A 416 -0.36 -14.17 3.44
CA GLN A 416 0.32 -15.47 3.40
C GLN A 416 1.85 -15.30 3.29
N ARG A 417 2.33 -14.44 2.37
CA ARG A 417 3.76 -14.15 2.25
C ARG A 417 4.35 -13.49 3.49
N SER A 418 3.60 -12.62 4.18
CA SER A 418 4.04 -12.04 5.45
C SER A 418 4.23 -13.13 6.51
N THR A 419 3.26 -14.03 6.66
CA THR A 419 3.35 -15.12 7.64
C THR A 419 4.45 -16.13 7.30
N GLU A 420 4.68 -16.41 6.01
CA GLU A 420 5.79 -17.26 5.56
C GLU A 420 7.14 -16.61 5.88
N LEU A 421 7.28 -15.32 5.59
CA LEU A 421 8.49 -14.57 5.89
C LEU A 421 8.78 -14.54 7.40
N GLU A 422 7.77 -14.31 8.24
CA GLU A 422 7.90 -14.40 9.70
C GLU A 422 8.39 -15.78 10.14
N ARG A 423 7.82 -16.86 9.58
CA ARG A 423 8.29 -18.22 9.85
C ARG A 423 9.74 -18.40 9.43
N SER A 424 10.13 -17.94 8.24
CA SER A 424 11.52 -18.00 7.78
C SER A 424 12.47 -17.24 8.69
N TYR A 425 12.08 -16.06 9.21
CA TYR A 425 12.88 -15.32 10.19
C TYR A 425 13.02 -16.07 11.51
N THR A 426 11.93 -16.63 12.05
CA THR A 426 12.03 -17.41 13.30
C THR A 426 12.91 -18.65 13.13
N LEU A 427 12.84 -19.31 11.98
CA LEU A 427 13.71 -20.44 11.65
C LEU A 427 15.18 -19.99 11.52
N LEU A 428 15.44 -18.87 10.84
CA LEU A 428 16.78 -18.29 10.73
C LEU A 428 17.39 -18.05 12.11
N ASP A 429 16.62 -17.46 13.04
CA ASP A 429 17.07 -17.22 14.40
C ASP A 429 17.34 -18.51 15.17
N CYS A 430 16.48 -19.52 15.03
CA CYS A 430 16.71 -20.86 15.59
C CYS A 430 17.98 -21.51 15.03
N TRP A 431 18.20 -21.44 13.72
CA TRP A 431 19.40 -21.97 13.07
C TRP A 431 20.65 -21.23 13.51
N LYS A 432 20.57 -19.91 13.68
CA LYS A 432 21.66 -19.10 14.20
C LYS A 432 22.02 -19.49 15.62
N ARG A 433 21.03 -19.62 16.53
CA ARG A 433 21.26 -20.10 17.91
C ARG A 433 21.88 -21.48 17.95
N ARG A 434 21.37 -22.42 17.14
CA ARG A 434 21.93 -23.77 17.05
C ARG A 434 23.35 -23.77 16.51
N GLY A 435 23.65 -22.89 15.55
CA GLY A 435 25.00 -22.65 15.06
C GLY A 435 25.93 -22.11 16.15
N ASP A 436 25.46 -21.15 16.94
CA ASP A 436 26.20 -20.58 18.08
C ASP A 436 26.45 -21.63 19.17
N GLU A 437 25.44 -22.43 19.55
CA GLU A 437 25.57 -23.54 20.51
C GLU A 437 26.63 -24.57 20.07
N LEU A 438 26.62 -24.95 18.79
CA LEU A 438 27.62 -25.85 18.22
C LEU A 438 29.03 -25.24 18.25
N LEU A 439 29.16 -23.95 17.92
CA LEU A 439 30.45 -23.27 17.96
C LEU A 439 31.02 -23.22 19.38
N TYR A 440 30.20 -22.88 20.37
CA TYR A 440 30.61 -22.85 21.78
C TYR A 440 30.90 -24.25 22.35
N SER A 441 30.36 -25.32 21.74
CA SER A 441 30.70 -26.69 22.11
C SER A 441 32.07 -27.15 21.59
N MET A 442 32.62 -26.46 20.58
CA MET A 442 33.91 -26.81 19.96
C MET A 442 35.08 -25.96 20.44
N ILE A 443 34.82 -24.71 20.84
CA ILE A 443 35.84 -23.71 21.18
C ILE A 443 35.34 -22.91 22.39
N PRO A 444 36.21 -22.42 23.28
CA PRO A 444 35.75 -21.65 24.43
C PRO A 444 34.99 -20.38 24.03
N GLN A 445 33.96 -20.01 24.80
CA GLN A 445 33.09 -18.86 24.51
C GLN A 445 33.86 -17.56 24.31
N SER A 446 34.81 -17.24 25.20
CA SER A 446 35.61 -16.01 25.12
C SER A 446 36.45 -15.92 23.85
N VAL A 447 36.81 -17.07 23.26
CA VAL A 447 37.58 -17.17 22.02
C VAL A 447 36.66 -17.17 20.80
N ALA A 448 35.52 -17.85 20.88
CA ALA A 448 34.48 -17.86 19.84
C ALA A 448 33.91 -16.46 19.58
N ASP A 449 33.67 -15.66 20.62
CA ASP A 449 33.20 -14.27 20.50
C ASP A 449 34.25 -13.36 19.84
N ARG A 450 35.53 -13.57 20.16
CA ARG A 450 36.64 -12.87 19.52
C ARG A 450 36.76 -13.24 18.05
N LEU A 451 36.67 -14.52 17.69
CA LEU A 451 36.64 -14.99 16.29
C LEU A 451 35.44 -14.45 15.50
N ARG A 452 34.30 -14.23 16.15
CA ARG A 452 33.10 -13.66 15.52
C ARG A 452 33.27 -12.17 15.21
N THR A 453 33.95 -11.45 16.08
CA THR A 453 34.13 -9.99 15.98
C THR A 453 35.34 -9.62 15.13
N GLU A 454 36.44 -10.34 15.29
CA GLU A 454 37.71 -10.13 14.60
C GLU A 454 37.94 -11.23 13.56
N LYS A 455 38.05 -10.85 12.28
CA LYS A 455 38.20 -11.80 11.15
C LYS A 455 39.55 -12.55 11.11
N ASN A 456 40.47 -12.29 12.03
CA ASN A 456 41.84 -12.81 11.98
C ASN A 456 42.12 -13.79 13.13
N SER A 457 42.37 -15.06 12.82
CA SER A 457 42.72 -16.10 13.81
C SER A 457 43.99 -15.79 14.62
N LEU A 458 44.89 -14.95 14.08
CA LEU A 458 46.13 -14.53 14.73
C LEU A 458 45.93 -13.65 15.96
N SER A 459 44.83 -12.89 16.05
CA SER A 459 44.53 -12.05 17.24
C SER A 459 44.09 -12.87 18.45
N THR A 460 43.84 -14.17 18.26
CA THR A 460 43.38 -15.08 19.30
C THR A 460 44.53 -15.74 20.07
N CYS A 461 45.78 -15.60 19.60
CA CYS A 461 46.95 -16.17 20.27
C CYS A 461 47.27 -15.43 21.58
N GLN A 462 47.37 -16.17 22.68
CA GLN A 462 47.70 -15.64 24.01
C GLN A 462 48.79 -16.48 24.69
N SER A 463 49.70 -15.80 25.38
CA SER A 463 50.70 -16.43 26.25
C SER A 463 50.17 -16.46 27.68
N PHE A 464 50.28 -17.61 28.33
CA PHE A 464 49.91 -17.82 29.72
C PHE A 464 51.16 -18.24 30.51
N ASP A 465 51.50 -17.51 31.57
CA ASP A 465 52.74 -17.72 32.33
C ASP A 465 52.69 -18.97 33.23
N ALA A 466 51.50 -19.28 33.76
CA ALA A 466 51.29 -20.44 34.62
C ALA A 466 49.93 -21.08 34.32
N VAL A 467 49.98 -22.31 33.79
CA VAL A 467 48.81 -23.19 33.62
C VAL A 467 49.13 -24.57 34.16
N SER A 468 48.10 -25.36 34.49
CA SER A 468 48.25 -26.77 34.85
C SER A 468 47.58 -27.64 33.80
N ILE A 469 48.33 -28.58 33.23
CA ILE A 469 47.87 -29.48 32.18
C ILE A 469 47.73 -30.89 32.75
N LEU A 470 46.61 -31.53 32.43
CA LEU A 470 46.27 -32.90 32.78
C LEU A 470 46.27 -33.76 31.51
N PHE A 471 47.04 -34.83 31.52
CA PHE A 471 46.92 -35.92 30.55
C PHE A 471 46.40 -37.17 31.26
N CYS A 472 45.29 -37.72 30.76
CA CYS A 472 44.68 -38.94 31.27
C CYS A 472 44.59 -39.97 30.15
N GLU A 473 45.35 -41.06 30.25
CA GLU A 473 45.28 -42.18 29.31
C GLU A 473 44.43 -43.31 29.90
N LEU A 474 43.50 -43.81 29.11
CA LEU A 474 42.74 -45.02 29.43
C LEU A 474 43.60 -46.25 29.04
N VAL A 475 43.86 -47.15 29.99
CA VAL A 475 44.68 -48.36 29.80
C VAL A 475 43.75 -49.58 29.63
N ASP A 476 44.25 -50.61 28.93
CA ASP A 476 43.60 -51.92 28.66
C ASP A 476 42.61 -51.99 27.48
N PHE A 477 42.95 -51.38 26.33
CA PHE A 477 42.19 -51.54 25.08
C PHE A 477 42.95 -52.40 24.06
N SER A 478 42.64 -53.70 24.00
CA SER A 478 42.98 -54.55 22.85
C SER A 478 41.71 -55.18 22.30
N SER A 479 41.18 -54.63 21.21
CA SER A 479 40.01 -55.19 20.50
C SER A 479 40.47 -56.13 19.39
N SER A 480 40.17 -57.42 19.54
CA SER A 480 40.48 -58.45 18.53
C SER A 480 39.33 -58.66 17.54
N THR A 481 38.09 -58.29 17.91
CA THR A 481 36.89 -58.44 17.09
C THR A 481 36.14 -57.12 16.88
N VAL A 482 35.28 -57.06 15.85
CA VAL A 482 34.46 -55.88 15.52
C VAL A 482 33.44 -55.56 16.62
N GLN A 483 32.92 -56.59 17.31
CA GLN A 483 31.97 -56.41 18.40
C GLN A 483 32.65 -55.80 19.63
N ASP A 484 33.85 -56.28 19.98
CA ASP A 484 34.65 -55.72 21.07
C ASP A 484 35.01 -54.25 20.80
N ALA A 485 35.27 -53.88 19.54
CA ALA A 485 35.55 -52.51 19.15
C ALA A 485 34.34 -51.57 19.39
N MET A 486 33.11 -52.04 19.11
CA MET A 486 31.89 -51.26 19.37
C MET A 486 31.66 -51.06 20.88
N ASP A 487 31.87 -52.11 21.68
CA ASP A 487 31.72 -52.06 23.14
C ASP A 487 32.80 -51.17 23.79
N VAL A 488 34.02 -51.18 23.24
CA VAL A 488 35.10 -50.26 23.63
C VAL A 488 34.72 -48.82 23.36
N VAL A 489 34.20 -48.50 22.17
CA VAL A 489 33.78 -47.13 21.81
C VAL A 489 32.64 -46.65 22.72
N MET A 490 31.65 -47.49 22.99
CA MET A 490 30.57 -47.16 23.92
C MET A 490 31.08 -46.89 25.34
N SER A 491 32.01 -47.72 25.83
CA SER A 491 32.60 -47.57 27.15
C SER A 491 33.47 -46.31 27.25
N MET A 492 34.28 -46.01 26.22
CA MET A 492 35.05 -44.76 26.15
C MET A 492 34.13 -43.53 26.16
N ASN A 493 33.04 -43.54 25.38
CA ASN A 493 32.09 -42.43 25.38
C ASN A 493 31.44 -42.22 26.76
N ALA A 494 31.11 -43.30 27.47
CA ALA A 494 30.56 -43.20 28.82
C ALA A 494 31.57 -42.58 29.81
N VAL A 495 32.84 -42.97 29.72
CA VAL A 495 33.90 -42.39 30.57
C VAL A 495 34.16 -40.94 30.22
N PHE A 496 34.30 -40.59 28.94
CA PHE A 496 34.52 -39.21 28.53
C PHE A 496 33.34 -38.31 28.87
N THR A 497 32.10 -38.80 28.80
CA THR A 497 30.92 -38.04 29.26
C THR A 497 30.99 -37.78 30.77
N CYS A 498 31.45 -38.75 31.55
CA CYS A 498 31.67 -38.57 32.98
C CYS A 498 32.81 -37.57 33.26
N PHE A 499 33.88 -37.61 32.47
CA PHE A 499 35.00 -36.69 32.59
C PHE A 499 34.56 -35.27 32.26
N ASP A 500 33.85 -35.06 31.15
CA ASP A 500 33.32 -33.76 30.73
C ASP A 500 32.47 -33.13 31.85
N ALA A 501 31.59 -33.89 32.50
CA ALA A 501 30.80 -33.40 33.63
C ALA A 501 31.62 -33.01 34.87
N LEU A 502 32.75 -33.70 35.12
CA LEU A 502 33.67 -33.34 36.21
C LEU A 502 34.49 -32.10 35.84
N MET A 503 34.90 -31.95 34.58
CA MET A 503 35.65 -30.79 34.10
C MET A 503 34.83 -29.50 34.26
N ASP A 504 33.56 -29.52 33.88
CA ASP A 504 32.64 -28.38 34.04
C ASP A 504 32.47 -27.98 35.51
N ARG A 505 32.47 -28.94 36.45
CA ARG A 505 32.30 -28.68 37.89
C ARG A 505 33.49 -27.95 38.52
N TYR A 506 34.71 -28.24 38.06
CA TYR A 506 35.94 -27.69 38.62
C TYR A 506 36.56 -26.58 37.73
N ASN A 507 35.80 -26.09 36.74
CA ASN A 507 36.23 -25.06 35.80
C ASN A 507 37.56 -25.39 35.11
N VAL A 508 37.67 -26.63 34.63
CA VAL A 508 38.81 -27.12 33.85
C VAL A 508 38.36 -27.26 32.40
N TYR A 509 39.14 -26.73 31.46
CA TYR A 509 38.78 -26.74 30.05
C TYR A 509 39.31 -28.00 29.34
N LYS A 510 38.43 -28.68 28.60
CA LYS A 510 38.79 -29.81 27.72
C LYS A 510 39.40 -29.29 26.43
N VAL A 511 40.64 -29.68 26.16
CA VAL A 511 41.39 -29.20 24.99
C VAL A 511 41.09 -30.08 23.79
N GLU A 512 41.65 -31.28 23.78
CA GLU A 512 41.54 -32.24 22.70
C GLU A 512 41.68 -33.67 23.24
N THR A 513 41.22 -34.65 22.46
CA THR A 513 41.42 -36.08 22.75
C THR A 513 42.24 -36.69 21.62
N VAL A 514 43.37 -37.30 21.94
CA VAL A 514 44.23 -37.99 20.97
C VAL A 514 44.16 -39.49 21.22
N GLY A 515 43.30 -40.18 20.47
CA GLY A 515 43.07 -41.61 20.65
C GLY A 515 42.47 -41.94 22.02
N GLN A 516 43.25 -42.59 22.88
CA GLN A 516 42.86 -43.01 24.24
C GLN A 516 43.26 -41.99 25.32
N VAL A 517 43.90 -40.89 24.91
CA VAL A 517 44.41 -39.85 25.80
C VAL A 517 43.46 -38.66 25.82
N TYR A 518 43.05 -38.27 27.02
CA TYR A 518 42.21 -37.13 27.30
C TYR A 518 43.07 -35.99 27.86
N MET A 519 43.08 -34.84 27.18
CA MET A 519 43.86 -33.67 27.57
C MET A 519 42.95 -32.55 28.09
N ALA A 520 43.26 -32.05 29.28
CA ALA A 520 42.56 -30.93 29.90
C ALA A 520 43.54 -29.91 30.49
N VAL A 521 43.10 -28.67 30.65
CA VAL A 521 43.92 -27.57 31.16
C VAL A 521 43.12 -26.68 32.11
N SER A 522 43.76 -26.18 33.16
CA SER A 522 43.24 -25.08 33.98
C SER A 522 44.19 -23.89 33.92
N GLY A 523 43.64 -22.68 33.97
CA GLY A 523 44.37 -21.42 33.79
C GLY A 523 44.40 -20.90 32.34
N ALA A 524 43.82 -21.64 31.39
CA ALA A 524 43.57 -21.20 30.01
C ALA A 524 42.24 -21.81 29.53
N PRO A 525 41.42 -21.11 28.74
CA PRO A 525 41.61 -19.74 28.21
C PRO A 525 41.38 -18.62 29.23
N GLU A 526 40.70 -18.90 30.34
CA GLU A 526 40.47 -17.95 31.42
C GLU A 526 41.52 -18.14 32.51
N TYR A 527 42.15 -17.04 32.92
CA TYR A 527 43.18 -17.05 33.94
C TYR A 527 42.58 -17.33 35.31
N THR A 528 43.11 -18.35 36.00
CA THR A 528 42.70 -18.70 37.37
C THR A 528 43.94 -18.93 38.23
N PRO A 529 44.05 -18.30 39.43
CA PRO A 529 45.20 -18.49 40.30
C PRO A 529 45.24 -19.88 40.97
N GLN A 530 44.09 -20.57 41.01
CA GLN A 530 43.90 -21.91 41.60
C GLN A 530 44.00 -23.02 40.56
N HIS A 531 44.69 -22.77 39.43
CA HIS A 531 44.79 -23.72 38.32
C HIS A 531 45.31 -25.10 38.75
N ALA A 532 46.32 -25.16 39.63
CA ALA A 532 46.90 -26.43 40.09
C ALA A 532 45.97 -27.21 41.04
N GLU A 533 45.25 -26.50 41.91
CA GLU A 533 44.29 -27.09 42.85
C GLU A 533 43.12 -27.71 42.09
N ASN A 534 42.53 -26.98 41.15
CA ASN A 534 41.42 -27.46 40.32
C ASN A 534 41.79 -28.73 39.54
N VAL A 535 42.99 -28.77 38.94
CA VAL A 535 43.45 -29.97 38.20
C VAL A 535 43.73 -31.14 39.14
N ALA A 536 44.30 -30.91 40.32
CA ALA A 536 44.55 -31.96 41.30
C ALA A 536 43.23 -32.57 41.83
N ASP A 537 42.24 -31.72 42.15
CA ASP A 537 40.92 -32.16 42.61
C ASP A 537 40.18 -32.96 41.54
N VAL A 538 40.22 -32.49 40.29
CA VAL A 538 39.69 -33.23 39.14
C VAL A 538 40.36 -34.59 39.04
N ALA A 539 41.69 -34.66 39.08
CA ALA A 539 42.41 -35.92 38.93
C ALA A 539 42.06 -36.94 40.03
N LEU A 540 41.91 -36.48 41.28
CA LEU A 540 41.44 -37.32 42.39
C LEU A 540 39.99 -37.79 42.17
N CYS A 541 39.12 -36.92 41.69
CA CYS A 541 37.74 -37.27 41.36
C CYS A 541 37.63 -38.26 40.21
N LEU A 542 38.45 -38.12 39.15
CA LEU A 542 38.53 -39.04 38.02
C LEU A 542 38.92 -40.45 38.49
N LEU A 543 39.98 -40.56 39.31
CA LEU A 543 40.42 -41.84 39.88
C LEU A 543 39.34 -42.51 40.73
N ARG A 544 38.53 -41.74 41.46
CA ARG A 544 37.41 -42.28 42.26
C ARG A 544 36.26 -42.74 41.39
N HIS A 545 35.84 -41.94 40.41
CA HIS A 545 34.70 -42.26 39.55
C HIS A 545 34.99 -43.44 38.61
N VAL A 546 36.21 -43.53 38.04
CA VAL A 546 36.60 -44.67 37.20
C VAL A 546 36.56 -45.99 37.98
N LYS A 547 36.97 -45.99 39.26
CA LYS A 547 36.86 -47.19 40.12
C LYS A 547 35.41 -47.61 40.42
N GLN A 548 34.46 -46.68 40.34
CA GLN A 548 33.05 -46.94 40.64
C GLN A 548 32.23 -47.32 39.39
N LEU A 549 32.72 -46.98 38.19
CA LEU A 549 32.08 -47.31 36.93
C LEU A 549 32.17 -48.81 36.67
N LYS A 550 31.01 -49.47 36.66
CA LYS A 550 30.87 -50.87 36.23
C LYS A 550 30.32 -50.89 34.81
N PHE A 551 31.11 -51.39 33.86
CA PHE A 551 30.67 -51.53 32.48
C PHE A 551 29.86 -52.82 32.28
N PRO A 552 28.87 -52.83 31.37
CA PRO A 552 28.06 -54.02 31.08
C PRO A 552 28.88 -55.23 30.62
N SER A 553 30.06 -54.98 30.04
CA SER A 553 31.00 -55.98 29.52
C SER A 553 31.89 -56.63 30.60
N GLY A 554 31.83 -56.19 31.86
CA GLY A 554 32.66 -56.73 32.96
C GLY A 554 34.14 -56.32 32.91
N ILE A 555 34.53 -55.48 31.94
CA ILE A 555 35.89 -54.94 31.79
C ILE A 555 36.11 -53.87 32.87
N THR A 556 37.18 -54.00 33.65
CA THR A 556 37.61 -52.98 34.61
C THR A 556 38.56 -52.01 33.93
N MET A 557 38.17 -50.75 33.82
CA MET A 557 38.96 -49.72 33.15
C MET A 557 39.95 -49.10 34.14
N GLN A 558 41.22 -48.95 33.72
CA GLN A 558 42.24 -48.28 34.51
C GLN A 558 42.69 -47.00 33.79
N ILE A 559 43.11 -46.01 34.56
CA ILE A 559 43.61 -44.74 34.03
C ILE A 559 45.03 -44.47 34.52
N ARG A 560 45.81 -43.80 33.67
CA ARG A 560 47.11 -43.19 34.00
C ARG A 560 46.98 -41.69 33.88
N ILE A 561 47.37 -40.97 34.92
CA ILE A 561 47.26 -39.51 34.96
C ILE A 561 48.65 -38.91 35.16
N GLY A 562 49.02 -37.96 34.29
CA GLY A 562 50.18 -37.09 34.46
C GLY A 562 49.76 -35.63 34.54
N ILE A 563 50.31 -34.89 35.50
CA ILE A 563 50.07 -33.45 35.66
C ILE A 563 51.38 -32.69 35.62
N HIS A 564 51.43 -31.61 34.85
CA HIS A 564 52.55 -30.68 34.89
C HIS A 564 52.07 -29.24 34.80
N SER A 565 52.81 -28.32 35.43
CA SER A 565 52.49 -26.89 35.43
C SER A 565 53.63 -26.07 34.87
N GLY A 566 53.33 -25.04 34.08
CA GLY A 566 54.32 -24.17 33.45
C GLY A 566 53.71 -23.24 32.40
N PRO A 567 54.54 -22.47 31.69
CA PRO A 567 54.08 -21.50 30.68
C PRO A 567 53.68 -22.16 29.37
N VAL A 568 52.64 -21.64 28.73
CA VAL A 568 52.13 -22.11 27.43
C VAL A 568 51.67 -20.96 26.54
N VAL A 569 51.66 -21.21 25.23
CA VAL A 569 50.99 -20.34 24.25
C VAL A 569 49.76 -21.08 23.74
N ALA A 570 48.60 -20.46 23.82
CA ALA A 570 47.35 -21.02 23.32
C ALA A 570 46.77 -20.17 22.20
N GLY A 571 46.14 -20.81 21.22
CA GLY A 571 45.56 -20.11 20.07
C GLY A 571 44.71 -21.03 19.20
N VAL A 572 43.95 -20.42 18.30
CA VAL A 572 43.08 -21.18 17.38
C VAL A 572 43.81 -21.49 16.09
N VAL A 573 43.88 -22.77 15.74
CA VAL A 573 44.56 -23.28 14.55
C VAL A 573 43.53 -23.86 13.57
N GLY A 574 43.69 -23.54 12.29
CA GLY A 574 42.85 -24.03 11.20
C GLY A 574 41.70 -23.11 10.83
N LEU A 575 41.53 -22.84 9.53
CA LEU A 575 40.46 -21.95 9.02
C LEU A 575 39.13 -22.67 8.76
N LYS A 576 39.18 -23.95 8.34
CA LYS A 576 37.97 -24.74 8.04
C LYS A 576 37.40 -25.47 9.26
N VAL A 577 38.28 -25.92 10.15
CA VAL A 577 37.93 -26.59 11.40
C VAL A 577 38.79 -25.94 12.48
N PRO A 578 38.34 -24.81 13.06
CA PRO A 578 39.12 -24.12 14.08
C PRO A 578 39.19 -24.98 15.34
N ARG A 579 40.41 -25.15 15.87
CA ARG A 579 40.66 -25.88 17.12
C ARG A 579 41.48 -25.03 18.06
N TYR A 580 41.12 -25.02 19.34
CA TYR A 580 41.87 -24.32 20.37
C TYR A 580 43.02 -25.23 20.85
N CYS A 581 44.24 -24.93 20.39
CA CYS A 581 45.42 -25.75 20.66
C CYS A 581 46.36 -25.03 21.64
N LEU A 582 47.09 -25.81 22.44
CA LEU A 582 48.15 -25.32 23.32
C LEU A 582 49.51 -25.79 22.80
N PHE A 583 50.49 -24.89 22.85
CA PHE A 583 51.87 -25.11 22.43
C PHE A 583 52.83 -24.71 23.56
N GLY A 584 53.90 -25.49 23.73
CA GLY A 584 54.94 -25.22 24.73
C GLY A 584 55.59 -26.49 25.23
N ASP A 585 56.76 -26.35 25.87
CA ASP A 585 57.48 -27.49 26.46
C ASP A 585 56.70 -28.13 27.62
N THR A 586 55.90 -27.34 28.34
CA THR A 586 55.01 -27.81 29.41
C THR A 586 54.03 -28.89 28.92
N VAL A 587 53.49 -28.76 27.70
CA VAL A 587 52.58 -29.76 27.10
C VAL A 587 53.30 -31.10 26.91
N ASN A 588 54.51 -31.05 26.34
CA ASN A 588 55.32 -32.24 26.08
C ASN A 588 55.79 -32.91 27.38
N THR A 589 56.15 -32.11 28.38
CA THR A 589 56.56 -32.62 29.69
C THR A 589 55.38 -33.27 30.42
N ALA A 590 54.18 -32.69 30.39
CA ALA A 590 52.98 -33.30 30.95
C ALA A 590 52.65 -34.65 30.28
N ALA A 591 52.76 -34.72 28.96
CA ALA A 591 52.57 -35.98 28.22
C ALA A 591 53.62 -37.04 28.61
N ARG A 592 54.90 -36.66 28.79
CA ARG A 592 55.96 -37.57 29.26
C ARG A 592 55.70 -38.07 30.68
N MET A 593 55.24 -37.20 31.58
CA MET A 593 54.86 -37.59 32.96
C MET A 593 53.75 -38.63 32.92
N GLN A 594 52.73 -38.45 32.08
CA GLN A 594 51.67 -39.43 31.91
C GLN A 594 52.20 -40.79 31.40
N THR A 595 53.07 -40.80 30.38
CA THR A 595 53.62 -42.06 29.83
C THR A 595 54.50 -42.84 30.80
N THR A 596 55.17 -42.13 31.73
CA THR A 596 56.05 -42.72 32.76
C THR A 596 55.31 -43.04 34.06
N SER A 597 54.04 -42.68 34.16
CA SER A 597 53.18 -42.93 35.32
C SER A 597 52.83 -44.41 35.49
N LEU A 598 52.74 -44.86 36.75
CA LEU A 598 52.25 -46.20 37.07
C LEU A 598 50.73 -46.27 36.89
N VAL A 599 50.23 -47.42 36.47
CA VAL A 599 48.80 -47.62 36.25
C VAL A 599 48.03 -47.39 37.55
N SER A 600 46.92 -46.64 37.49
CA SER A 600 46.07 -46.26 38.63
C SER A 600 46.73 -45.36 39.70
N SER A 601 47.82 -44.67 39.33
CA SER A 601 48.50 -43.66 40.15
C SER A 601 48.49 -42.27 39.50
N LEU A 602 48.75 -41.25 40.31
CA LEU A 602 48.92 -39.86 39.91
C LEU A 602 50.43 -39.54 39.94
N SER A 603 51.00 -39.10 38.82
CA SER A 603 52.43 -38.74 38.68
C SER A 603 52.65 -37.27 38.38
#